data_AF-A0A2E9GI04-F1
#
_entry.id   AF-A0A2E9GI04-F1
#
_cell.length_a   1.000
_cell.length_b   1.000
_cell.length_c   1.000
_cell.angle_alpha   90.00
_cell.angle_beta   90.00
_cell.angle_gamma   90.00
#
_symmetry.space_group_name_H-M   'P 1'
#
loop_
_entity.id
_entity.type
_entity.pdbx_description
1 polymer ?
#
loop_
_entity_poly.entity_id
_entity_poly.type
_entity_poly.pdbx_seq_one_letter_code
_entity_poly.pdbx_strand_id
1 'polypeptide(L)'
;MFLKSNIFISILAGTVPALITVGYKIFGPLIFFFSYFTPLPFFLVSLKFNYFSLIISIFSSILFIILFASANTAILFFIINALPALIISFEKINKKHIYYGNIISKISICKCLIYFIISFFYSKNIEEFSKAFHKNLQALTKNDLIINDNILTLIPAVIIASWIIILVLNLIIAKNLLFKYEKSSQIKDKLIDIIIPNWFIILFILLLLPITVFNLNFPILISAAIIISIPITIQGLTILHFAAKKINYGNFFLYSLYALIFFIPISLSIVTALGILDNFYKFRKLHK
;
A
#
# COMPACT_ATOMS: atom_id res chain seq x y z
N MET A 1 -10.53 27.57 21.77
CA MET A 1 -9.14 27.11 21.99
C MET A 1 -8.83 25.81 21.23
N PHE A 2 -9.69 24.79 21.26
CA PHE A 2 -9.51 23.51 20.54
C PHE A 2 -9.30 23.62 19.01
N LEU A 3 -10.01 24.52 18.32
CA LEU A 3 -9.87 24.71 16.86
C LEU A 3 -8.47 25.20 16.44
N LYS A 4 -7.84 26.10 17.21
CA LYS A 4 -6.54 26.69 16.88
C LYS A 4 -5.40 25.68 17.05
N SER A 5 -5.48 24.82 18.07
CA SER A 5 -4.53 23.71 18.28
C SER A 5 -4.59 22.69 17.14
N ASN A 6 -5.79 22.35 16.68
CA ASN A 6 -5.97 21.39 15.58
C ASN A 6 -5.38 21.89 14.25
N ILE A 7 -5.50 23.20 13.96
CA ILE A 7 -4.92 23.80 12.74
C ILE A 7 -3.40 23.73 12.77
N PHE A 8 -2.77 24.10 13.89
CA PHE A 8 -1.31 24.06 14.03
C PHE A 8 -0.75 22.63 13.86
N ILE A 9 -1.38 21.65 14.52
CA ILE A 9 -1.02 20.23 14.38
C ILE A 9 -1.19 19.76 12.93
N SER A 10 -2.25 20.23 12.24
CA SER A 10 -2.49 19.88 10.83
C SER A 10 -1.40 20.43 9.92
N ILE A 11 -0.98 21.68 10.12
CA ILE A 11 0.11 22.27 9.34
C ILE A 11 1.40 21.49 9.56
N LEU A 12 1.74 21.16 10.82
CA LEU A 12 2.91 20.34 11.13
C LEU A 12 2.85 18.95 10.49
N ALA A 13 1.68 18.32 10.50
CA ALA A 13 1.46 17.03 9.88
C ALA A 13 1.60 17.06 8.35
N GLY A 14 1.45 18.24 7.72
CA GLY A 14 1.75 18.45 6.30
C GLY A 14 3.22 18.76 6.02
N THR A 15 3.82 19.65 6.81
CA THR A 15 5.18 20.14 6.58
C THR A 15 6.25 19.08 6.89
N VAL A 16 6.06 18.23 7.91
CA VAL A 16 7.03 17.17 8.25
C VAL A 16 7.23 16.17 7.09
N PRO A 17 6.18 15.57 6.50
CA PRO A 17 6.30 14.77 5.27
C PRO A 17 6.94 15.50 4.08
N ALA A 18 6.61 16.79 3.91
CA ALA A 18 7.18 17.60 2.84
C ALA A 18 8.68 17.84 3.03
N LEU A 19 9.12 18.10 4.27
CA LEU A 19 10.53 18.23 4.64
C LEU A 19 11.32 16.95 4.37
N ILE A 20 10.75 15.78 4.69
CA ILE A 20 11.39 14.48 4.38
C ILE A 20 11.58 14.35 2.87
N THR A 21 10.58 14.75 2.07
CA THR A 21 10.62 14.63 0.61
C THR A 21 11.64 15.58 -0.03
N VAL A 22 11.64 16.85 0.39
CA VAL A 22 12.59 17.86 -0.11
C VAL A 22 14.01 17.57 0.39
N GLY A 23 14.12 17.14 1.65
CA GLY A 23 15.38 16.85 2.33
C GLY A 23 16.19 15.75 1.68
N TYR A 24 15.60 14.87 0.87
CA TYR A 24 16.31 13.85 0.11
C TYR A 24 17.48 14.44 -0.71
N LYS A 25 17.30 15.65 -1.28
CA LYS A 25 18.37 16.35 -2.01
C LYS A 25 19.53 16.79 -1.13
N ILE A 26 19.29 17.03 0.16
CA ILE A 26 20.25 17.64 1.10
C ILE A 26 20.98 16.58 1.91
N PHE A 27 20.25 15.62 2.47
CA PHE A 27 20.80 14.62 3.40
C PHE A 27 21.03 13.25 2.76
N GLY A 28 20.71 13.10 1.48
CA GLY A 28 21.01 11.91 0.70
C GLY A 28 20.34 10.63 1.25
N PRO A 29 21.03 9.47 1.21
CA PRO A 29 20.45 8.15 1.52
C PRO A 29 19.88 8.01 2.93
N LEU A 30 20.35 8.78 3.92
CA LEU A 30 19.88 8.68 5.31
C LEU A 30 18.39 9.03 5.43
N ILE A 31 17.90 9.99 4.64
CA ILE A 31 16.49 10.38 4.61
C ILE A 31 15.61 9.33 3.92
N PHE A 32 16.19 8.46 3.10
CA PHE A 32 15.44 7.42 2.41
C PHE A 32 14.70 6.50 3.39
N PHE A 33 15.32 6.14 4.52
CA PHE A 33 14.65 5.35 5.56
C PHE A 33 13.44 6.07 6.18
N PHE A 34 13.55 7.37 6.43
CA PHE A 34 12.45 8.18 6.95
C PHE A 34 11.34 8.40 5.91
N SER A 35 11.66 8.33 4.61
CA SER A 35 10.69 8.47 3.53
C SER A 35 9.60 7.39 3.57
N TYR A 36 9.89 6.20 4.10
CA TYR A 36 8.90 5.15 4.32
C TYR A 36 7.82 5.53 5.33
N PHE A 37 8.08 6.50 6.21
CA PHE A 37 7.11 7.00 7.20
C PHE A 37 6.41 8.29 6.76
N THR A 38 6.63 8.77 5.53
CA THR A 38 5.98 9.96 4.97
C THR A 38 4.44 9.91 5.04
N PRO A 39 3.75 8.77 4.82
CA PRO A 39 2.30 8.70 4.95
C PRO A 39 1.79 8.79 6.40
N LEU A 40 2.64 8.51 7.40
CA LEU A 40 2.23 8.37 8.80
C LEU A 40 1.51 9.60 9.35
N PRO A 41 2.01 10.85 9.17
CA PRO A 41 1.36 12.03 9.73
C PRO A 41 -0.02 12.29 9.10
N PHE A 42 -0.19 12.03 7.79
CA PHE A 42 -1.50 12.13 7.15
C PHE A 42 -2.48 11.10 7.69
N PHE A 43 -2.03 9.86 7.95
CA PHE A 43 -2.89 8.85 8.54
C PHE A 43 -3.29 9.17 9.97
N LEU A 44 -2.37 9.67 10.79
CA LEU A 44 -2.67 10.15 12.13
C LEU A 44 -3.74 11.25 12.09
N VAL A 45 -3.61 12.23 11.19
CA VAL A 45 -4.61 13.29 11.04
C VAL A 45 -5.94 12.75 10.53
N SER A 46 -5.93 11.86 9.54
CA SER A 46 -7.15 11.29 8.96
C SER A 46 -7.97 10.48 9.97
N LEU A 47 -7.29 9.74 10.85
CA LEU A 47 -7.95 8.92 11.87
C LEU A 47 -8.43 9.75 13.07
N LYS A 48 -7.61 10.69 13.56
CA LYS A 48 -7.92 11.46 14.76
C LYS A 48 -8.83 12.66 14.49
N PHE A 49 -8.46 13.49 13.52
CA PHE A 49 -9.12 14.76 13.26
C PHE A 49 -10.19 14.65 12.16
N ASN A 50 -10.83 15.78 11.86
CA ASN A 50 -11.87 15.87 10.85
C ASN A 50 -11.26 16.05 9.45
N TYR A 51 -12.09 15.82 8.42
CA TYR A 51 -11.71 15.97 7.01
C TYR A 51 -11.01 17.31 6.69
N PHE A 52 -11.48 18.41 7.29
CA PHE A 52 -10.89 19.74 7.10
C PHE A 52 -9.43 19.84 7.58
N SER A 53 -9.10 19.21 8.71
CA SER A 53 -7.72 19.15 9.23
C SER A 53 -6.79 18.40 8.27
N LEU A 54 -7.30 17.33 7.65
CA LEU A 54 -6.55 16.63 6.62
C LEU A 54 -6.31 17.52 5.40
N ILE A 55 -7.31 18.25 4.92
CA ILE A 55 -7.13 19.20 3.80
C ILE A 55 -6.04 20.23 4.11
N ILE A 56 -6.02 20.82 5.31
CA ILE A 56 -4.97 21.77 5.71
C ILE A 56 -3.58 21.12 5.68
N SER A 57 -3.48 19.87 6.17
CA SER A 57 -2.21 19.12 6.14
C SER A 57 -1.75 18.88 4.70
N ILE A 58 -2.67 18.50 3.82
CA ILE A 58 -2.37 18.27 2.41
C ILE A 58 -1.96 19.56 1.73
N PHE A 59 -2.72 20.64 1.90
CA PHE A 59 -2.44 21.93 1.28
C PHE A 59 -1.09 22.50 1.73
N SER A 60 -0.80 22.46 3.04
CA SER A 60 0.51 22.89 3.57
C SER A 60 1.66 22.07 3.01
N SER A 61 1.51 20.75 2.87
CA SER A 61 2.54 19.90 2.25
C SER A 61 2.77 20.22 0.77
N ILE A 62 1.70 20.43 0.00
CA ILE A 62 1.77 20.76 -1.44
C ILE A 62 2.45 22.11 -1.62
N LEU A 63 2.02 23.13 -0.87
CA LEU A 63 2.59 24.47 -0.93
C LEU A 63 4.08 24.45 -0.58
N PHE A 64 4.47 23.70 0.46
CA PHE A 64 5.87 23.55 0.84
C PHE A 64 6.70 22.89 -0.28
N ILE A 65 6.21 21.79 -0.88
CA ILE A 65 6.95 21.09 -1.94
C ILE A 65 7.04 21.96 -3.21
N ILE A 66 6.00 22.74 -3.55
CA ILE A 66 6.06 23.66 -4.69
C ILE A 66 7.16 24.72 -4.47
N LEU A 67 7.25 25.29 -3.27
CA LEU A 67 8.24 26.33 -2.95
C LEU A 67 9.69 25.83 -3.00
N PHE A 68 9.95 24.59 -2.59
CA PHE A 68 11.32 24.07 -2.44
C PHE A 68 11.73 22.99 -3.46
N ALA A 69 10.80 22.49 -4.27
CA ALA A 69 11.07 21.47 -5.29
C ALA A 69 10.41 21.82 -6.63
N SER A 70 9.20 21.33 -6.89
CA SER A 70 8.45 21.64 -8.12
C SER A 70 6.99 21.19 -8.03
N ALA A 71 6.13 21.75 -8.90
CA ALA A 71 4.74 21.33 -9.02
C ALA A 71 4.58 19.83 -9.34
N ASN A 72 5.40 19.28 -10.24
CA ASN A 72 5.35 17.85 -10.58
C ASN A 72 5.67 16.97 -9.38
N THR A 73 6.66 17.34 -8.56
CA THR A 73 6.98 16.59 -7.34
C THR A 73 5.85 16.67 -6.31
N ALA A 74 5.16 17.82 -6.20
CA ALA A 74 4.02 17.97 -5.31
C ALA A 74 2.83 17.10 -5.72
N ILE A 75 2.56 16.99 -7.04
CA ILE A 75 1.52 16.11 -7.58
C ILE A 75 1.83 14.64 -7.27
N LEU A 76 3.05 14.19 -7.57
CA LEU A 76 3.49 12.82 -7.29
C LEU A 76 3.42 12.53 -5.78
N PHE A 77 3.91 13.45 -4.96
CA PHE A 77 3.83 13.33 -3.50
C PHE A 77 2.39 13.19 -3.00
N PHE A 78 1.47 14.02 -3.52
CA PHE A 78 0.06 13.95 -3.18
C PHE A 78 -0.53 12.57 -3.52
N ILE A 79 -0.34 12.12 -4.77
CA ILE A 79 -0.84 10.83 -5.26
C ILE A 79 -0.27 9.65 -4.46
N ILE A 80 1.02 9.72 -4.12
CA ILE A 80 1.74 8.63 -3.47
C ILE A 80 1.38 8.54 -1.99
N ASN A 81 1.39 9.66 -1.25
CA ASN A 81 1.37 9.70 0.21
C ASN A 81 0.09 10.27 0.81
N ALA A 82 -0.45 11.36 0.27
CA ALA A 82 -1.57 12.09 0.87
C ALA A 82 -2.95 11.56 0.44
N LEU A 83 -3.10 11.19 -0.83
CA LEU A 83 -4.35 10.69 -1.40
C LEU A 83 -4.92 9.46 -0.66
N PRO A 84 -4.11 8.47 -0.23
CA PRO A 84 -4.61 7.36 0.58
C PRO A 84 -5.27 7.81 1.89
N ALA A 85 -4.81 8.91 2.50
CA ALA A 85 -5.40 9.44 3.73
C ALA A 85 -6.79 10.05 3.49
N LEU A 86 -7.02 10.63 2.30
CA LEU A 86 -8.36 11.12 1.92
C LEU A 86 -9.37 9.96 1.89
N ILE A 87 -8.99 8.81 1.33
CA ILE A 87 -9.85 7.61 1.28
C ILE A 87 -10.32 7.21 2.68
N ILE A 88 -9.40 7.23 3.67
CA ILE A 88 -9.72 6.91 5.07
C ILE A 88 -10.70 7.94 5.65
N SER A 89 -10.43 9.22 5.44
CA SER A 89 -11.29 10.29 5.96
C SER A 89 -12.70 10.28 5.35
N PHE A 90 -12.83 9.92 4.07
CA PHE A 90 -14.12 9.73 3.42
C PHE A 90 -14.88 8.52 3.96
N GLU A 91 -14.20 7.40 4.24
CA GLU A 91 -14.85 6.27 4.91
C GLU A 91 -15.36 6.64 6.31
N LYS A 92 -14.57 7.44 7.05
CA LYS A 92 -14.91 7.93 8.38
C LYS A 92 -16.16 8.83 8.39
N ILE A 93 -16.35 9.66 7.37
CA ILE A 93 -17.56 10.50 7.26
C ILE A 93 -18.81 9.62 7.11
N ASN A 94 -18.71 8.58 6.28
CA ASN A 94 -19.87 7.77 5.89
C ASN A 94 -20.20 6.65 6.89
N LYS A 95 -19.27 6.27 7.78
CA LYS A 95 -19.41 5.10 8.66
C LYS A 95 -18.91 5.38 10.06
N LYS A 96 -19.69 4.94 11.06
CA LYS A 96 -19.31 4.99 12.49
C LYS A 96 -18.05 4.17 12.79
N HIS A 97 -17.89 3.03 12.12
CA HIS A 97 -16.72 2.16 12.21
C HIS A 97 -16.15 1.87 10.83
N ILE A 98 -14.83 1.88 10.75
CA ILE A 98 -14.07 1.54 9.54
C ILE A 98 -13.34 0.21 9.74
N TYR A 99 -13.05 -0.47 8.64
CA TYR A 99 -12.43 -1.80 8.62
C TYR A 99 -11.20 -1.76 7.73
N TYR A 100 -10.10 -2.38 8.17
CA TYR A 100 -8.86 -2.44 7.40
C TYR A 100 -9.06 -2.98 6.00
N GLY A 101 -9.83 -4.07 5.86
CA GLY A 101 -10.06 -4.70 4.57
C GLY A 101 -10.66 -3.75 3.52
N ASN A 102 -11.64 -2.93 3.91
CA ASN A 102 -12.23 -1.94 3.02
C ASN A 102 -11.24 -0.84 2.61
N ILE A 103 -10.49 -0.31 3.58
CA ILE A 103 -9.52 0.77 3.35
C ILE A 103 -8.43 0.30 2.40
N ILE A 104 -7.81 -0.85 2.70
CA ILE A 104 -6.69 -1.38 1.93
C ILE A 104 -7.12 -1.76 0.50
N SER A 105 -8.33 -2.30 0.33
CA SER A 105 -8.91 -2.55 -1.00
C SER A 105 -9.10 -1.26 -1.81
N LYS A 106 -9.65 -0.21 -1.19
CA LYS A 106 -9.86 1.08 -1.88
C LYS A 106 -8.54 1.75 -2.25
N ILE A 107 -7.55 1.72 -1.36
CA ILE A 107 -6.20 2.22 -1.64
C ILE A 107 -5.61 1.46 -2.84
N SER A 108 -5.73 0.13 -2.85
CA SER A 108 -5.16 -0.71 -3.93
C SER A 108 -5.81 -0.44 -5.27
N ILE A 109 -7.14 -0.23 -5.32
CA ILE A 109 -7.82 0.17 -6.56
C ILE A 109 -7.42 1.55 -7.01
N CYS A 110 -7.31 2.51 -6.09
CA CYS A 110 -6.84 3.84 -6.43
C CYS A 110 -5.46 3.76 -7.09
N LYS A 111 -4.53 2.97 -6.52
CA LYS A 111 -3.20 2.74 -7.10
C LYS A 111 -3.26 2.00 -8.45
N CYS A 112 -4.17 1.05 -8.60
CA CYS A 112 -4.38 0.35 -9.86
C CYS A 112 -4.90 1.30 -10.95
N LEU A 113 -5.87 2.16 -10.64
CA LEU A 113 -6.37 3.20 -11.56
C LEU A 113 -5.29 4.20 -11.94
N ILE A 114 -4.48 4.65 -10.97
CA ILE A 114 -3.32 5.51 -11.23
C ILE A 114 -2.35 4.80 -12.18
N TYR A 115 -2.07 3.51 -11.96
CA TYR A 115 -1.22 2.73 -12.85
C TYR A 115 -1.79 2.66 -14.28
N PHE A 116 -3.10 2.44 -14.45
CA PHE A 116 -3.73 2.46 -15.77
C PHE A 116 -3.58 3.82 -16.45
N ILE A 117 -3.81 4.92 -15.73
CA ILE A 117 -3.66 6.28 -16.26
C ILE A 117 -2.21 6.54 -16.69
N ILE A 118 -1.24 6.20 -15.85
CA ILE A 118 0.18 6.37 -16.18
C ILE A 118 0.55 5.48 -17.37
N SER A 119 0.10 4.23 -17.40
CA SER A 119 0.37 3.31 -18.50
C SER A 119 -0.24 3.77 -19.82
N PHE A 120 -1.40 4.42 -19.78
CA PHE A 120 -2.07 4.94 -20.98
C PHE A 120 -1.39 6.20 -21.51
N PHE A 121 -1.12 7.20 -20.65
CA PHE A 121 -0.58 8.49 -21.08
C PHE A 121 0.95 8.53 -21.18
N TYR A 122 1.66 7.68 -20.44
CA TYR A 122 3.12 7.72 -20.29
C TYR A 122 3.77 6.35 -20.60
N SER A 123 3.18 5.58 -21.51
CA SER A 123 3.69 4.26 -21.93
C SER A 123 5.16 4.27 -22.33
N LYS A 124 5.58 5.26 -23.13
CA LYS A 124 6.97 5.44 -23.56
C LYS A 124 7.92 5.66 -22.38
N ASN A 125 7.53 6.53 -21.43
CA ASN A 125 8.35 6.79 -20.24
C ASN A 125 8.49 5.54 -19.36
N ILE A 126 7.46 4.71 -19.26
CA ILE A 126 7.53 3.43 -18.55
C ILE A 126 8.50 2.47 -19.24
N GLU A 127 8.47 2.39 -20.57
CA GLU A 127 9.39 1.56 -21.34
C GLU A 127 10.85 2.02 -21.19
N GLU A 128 11.10 3.32 -21.33
CA GLU A 128 12.42 3.93 -21.11
C GLU A 128 12.92 3.70 -19.68
N PHE A 129 12.06 3.88 -18.68
CA PHE A 129 12.38 3.58 -17.28
C PHE A 129 12.77 2.11 -17.10
N SER A 130 12.01 1.18 -17.69
CA SER A 130 12.27 -0.25 -17.57
C SER A 130 13.59 -0.65 -18.21
N LYS A 131 13.91 -0.08 -19.39
CA LYS A 131 15.20 -0.27 -20.07
C LYS A 131 16.37 0.30 -19.28
N ALA A 132 16.22 1.51 -18.74
CA ALA A 132 17.25 2.15 -17.92
C ALA A 132 17.51 1.34 -16.63
N PHE A 133 16.46 0.84 -15.99
CA PHE A 133 16.57 -0.01 -14.82
C PHE A 133 17.27 -1.33 -15.14
N HIS A 134 16.92 -1.98 -16.25
CA HIS A 134 17.57 -3.20 -16.71
C HIS A 134 19.08 -3.00 -16.94
N LYS A 135 19.45 -1.92 -17.64
CA LYS A 135 20.86 -1.57 -17.89
C LYS A 135 21.62 -1.36 -16.58
N ASN A 136 21.02 -0.67 -15.61
CA ASN A 136 21.64 -0.46 -14.29
C ASN A 136 21.80 -1.76 -13.51
N LEU A 137 20.82 -2.66 -13.57
CA LEU A 137 20.93 -3.98 -12.95
C LEU A 137 22.04 -4.83 -13.58
N GLN A 138 22.12 -4.86 -14.91
CA GLN A 138 23.19 -5.58 -15.62
C GLN A 138 24.58 -5.05 -15.26
N ALA A 139 24.72 -3.73 -15.14
CA ALA A 139 25.97 -3.11 -14.70
C ALA A 139 26.37 -3.54 -13.28
N LEU A 140 25.40 -3.66 -12.35
CA LEU A 140 25.64 -4.12 -10.99
C LEU A 140 25.97 -5.61 -10.90
N THR A 141 25.40 -6.42 -11.79
CA THR A 141 25.56 -7.89 -11.80
C THR A 141 26.66 -8.35 -12.75
N LYS A 142 27.44 -7.43 -13.33
CA LYS A 142 28.49 -7.72 -14.32
C LYS A 142 27.98 -8.59 -15.49
N ASN A 143 26.73 -8.39 -15.89
CA ASN A 143 26.02 -9.14 -16.94
C ASN A 143 25.74 -10.63 -16.63
N ASP A 144 25.91 -11.11 -15.40
CA ASP A 144 25.66 -12.51 -15.06
C ASP A 144 24.16 -12.86 -15.01
N LEU A 145 23.28 -11.85 -14.91
CA LEU A 145 21.82 -12.02 -14.83
C LEU A 145 21.12 -11.62 -16.13
N ILE A 146 20.59 -12.61 -16.84
CA ILE A 146 19.68 -12.41 -17.98
C ILE A 146 18.25 -12.35 -17.43
N ILE A 147 17.66 -11.15 -17.44
CA ILE A 147 16.27 -10.94 -17.02
C ILE A 147 15.39 -10.89 -18.28
N ASN A 148 14.35 -11.73 -18.33
CA ASN A 148 13.39 -11.75 -19.43
C ASN A 148 12.65 -10.40 -19.52
N ASP A 149 12.51 -9.86 -20.73
CA ASP A 149 11.78 -8.61 -21.02
C ASP A 149 10.36 -8.60 -20.45
N ASN A 150 9.69 -9.75 -20.44
CA ASN A 150 8.35 -9.87 -19.86
C ASN A 150 8.33 -9.52 -18.37
N ILE A 151 9.38 -9.85 -17.63
CA ILE A 151 9.50 -9.52 -16.19
C ILE A 151 9.81 -8.03 -16.02
N LEU A 152 10.62 -7.45 -16.91
CA LEU A 152 10.99 -6.03 -16.86
C LEU A 152 9.77 -5.12 -16.97
N THR A 153 8.81 -5.47 -17.83
CA THR A 153 7.56 -4.69 -17.97
C THR A 153 6.69 -4.66 -16.70
N LEU A 154 6.91 -5.59 -15.77
CA LEU A 154 6.16 -5.70 -14.52
C LEU A 154 6.78 -4.90 -13.36
N ILE A 155 8.02 -4.41 -13.52
CA ILE A 155 8.74 -3.67 -12.46
C ILE A 155 7.93 -2.49 -11.90
N PRO A 156 7.32 -1.62 -12.73
CA PRO A 156 6.51 -0.50 -12.21
C PRO A 156 5.37 -0.98 -11.32
N ALA A 157 4.72 -2.10 -11.67
CA ALA A 157 3.64 -2.68 -10.88
C ALA A 157 4.15 -3.21 -9.54
N VAL A 158 5.33 -3.85 -9.52
CA VAL A 158 5.99 -4.32 -8.30
C VAL A 158 6.35 -3.15 -7.38
N ILE A 159 6.83 -2.03 -7.93
CA ILE A 159 7.12 -0.81 -7.15
C ILE A 159 5.83 -0.29 -6.50
N ILE A 160 4.74 -0.20 -7.26
CA ILE A 160 3.44 0.25 -6.73
C ILE A 160 2.91 -0.72 -5.66
N ALA A 161 3.02 -2.03 -5.90
CA ALA A 161 2.61 -3.08 -4.98
C ALA A 161 3.40 -3.03 -3.66
N SER A 162 4.72 -2.83 -3.72
CA SER A 162 5.54 -2.65 -2.51
C SER A 162 5.17 -1.38 -1.75
N TRP A 163 4.78 -0.31 -2.45
CA TRP A 163 4.30 0.91 -1.80
C TRP A 163 2.97 0.74 -1.08
N ILE A 164 2.09 -0.16 -1.55
CA ILE A 164 0.86 -0.51 -0.81
C ILE A 164 1.21 -1.12 0.55
N ILE A 165 2.24 -1.97 0.64
CA ILE A 165 2.69 -2.54 1.91
C ILE A 165 3.13 -1.42 2.87
N ILE A 166 3.89 -0.44 2.37
CA ILE A 166 4.30 0.72 3.15
C ILE A 166 3.09 1.50 3.67
N LEU A 167 2.08 1.74 2.82
CA LEU A 167 0.84 2.42 3.24
C LEU A 167 0.09 1.61 4.32
N VAL A 168 0.00 0.29 4.16
CA VAL A 168 -0.63 -0.58 5.17
C VAL A 168 0.12 -0.48 6.49
N LEU A 169 1.45 -0.61 6.48
CA LEU A 169 2.27 -0.51 7.70
C LEU A 169 2.08 0.83 8.41
N ASN A 170 2.10 1.94 7.68
CA ASN A 170 1.87 3.27 8.24
C ASN A 170 0.47 3.41 8.84
N LEU A 171 -0.56 2.82 8.21
CA LEU A 171 -1.91 2.82 8.76
C LEU A 171 -2.00 2.03 10.08
N ILE A 172 -1.33 0.88 10.14
CA ILE A 172 -1.25 0.04 11.35
C ILE A 172 -0.55 0.81 12.48
N ILE A 173 0.58 1.44 12.18
CA ILE A 173 1.33 2.24 13.15
C ILE A 173 0.49 3.41 13.63
N ALA A 174 -0.17 4.14 12.72
CA ALA A 174 -1.04 5.26 13.07
C ALA A 174 -2.16 4.83 14.02
N LYS A 175 -2.86 3.71 13.72
CA LYS A 175 -3.89 3.15 14.62
C LYS A 175 -3.31 2.83 15.99
N ASN A 176 -2.19 2.11 16.04
CA ASN A 176 -1.61 1.65 17.30
C ASN A 176 -1.13 2.81 18.17
N LEU A 177 -0.54 3.85 17.57
CA LEU A 177 -0.15 5.07 18.27
C LEU A 177 -1.39 5.75 18.88
N LEU A 178 -2.46 5.93 18.12
CA LEU A 178 -3.69 6.56 18.62
C LEU A 178 -4.37 5.73 19.72
N PHE A 179 -4.43 4.41 19.56
CA PHE A 179 -5.02 3.53 20.55
C PHE A 179 -4.28 3.57 21.90
N LYS A 180 -2.95 3.70 21.87
CA LYS A 180 -2.12 3.83 23.09
C LYS A 180 -2.49 5.08 23.90
N TYR A 181 -2.85 6.19 23.24
CA TYR A 181 -3.10 7.46 23.91
C TYR A 181 -4.59 7.72 24.22
N GLU A 182 -5.52 7.25 23.38
CA GLU A 182 -6.95 7.65 23.48
C GLU A 182 -7.90 6.48 23.79
N LYS A 183 -7.38 5.24 23.90
CA LYS A 183 -8.14 3.99 24.21
C LYS A 183 -9.37 3.73 23.32
N SER A 184 -9.57 4.51 22.26
CA SER A 184 -10.64 4.37 21.29
C SER A 184 -10.04 4.38 19.89
N SER A 185 -10.41 3.40 19.08
CA SER A 185 -9.99 3.31 17.67
C SER A 185 -11.24 3.26 16.81
N GLN A 186 -11.27 4.12 15.81
CA GLN A 186 -12.33 4.12 14.82
C GLN A 186 -12.26 2.89 13.89
N ILE A 187 -11.06 2.33 13.69
CA ILE A 187 -10.84 1.04 13.05
C ILE A 187 -11.17 -0.07 14.04
N LYS A 188 -12.23 -0.83 13.75
CA LYS A 188 -12.79 -1.81 14.71
C LYS A 188 -12.05 -3.15 14.72
N ASP A 189 -11.59 -3.61 13.56
CA ASP A 189 -10.98 -4.92 13.38
C ASP A 189 -9.54 -5.00 13.90
N LYS A 190 -9.15 -6.15 14.45
CA LYS A 190 -7.74 -6.47 14.70
C LYS A 190 -7.09 -6.86 13.39
N LEU A 191 -5.75 -6.78 13.32
CA LEU A 191 -5.01 -7.16 12.11
C LEU A 191 -5.25 -8.62 11.69
N ILE A 192 -5.49 -9.50 12.65
CA ILE A 192 -5.75 -10.93 12.39
C ILE A 192 -7.17 -11.15 11.83
N ASP A 193 -8.04 -10.16 11.96
CA ASP A 193 -9.45 -10.21 11.58
C ASP A 193 -9.71 -9.49 10.24
N ILE A 194 -8.65 -9.13 9.50
CA ILE A 194 -8.78 -8.45 8.21
C ILE A 194 -9.49 -9.38 7.21
N ILE A 195 -10.61 -8.92 6.66
CA ILE A 195 -11.36 -9.59 5.59
C ILE A 195 -11.52 -8.62 4.43
N ILE A 196 -11.08 -9.05 3.24
CA ILE A 196 -11.25 -8.28 2.01
C ILE A 196 -12.70 -8.37 1.51
N PRO A 197 -13.28 -7.31 0.93
CA PRO A 197 -14.62 -7.36 0.38
C PRO A 197 -14.76 -8.30 -0.83
N ASN A 198 -15.93 -8.94 -0.97
CA ASN A 198 -16.20 -9.90 -2.05
C ASN A 198 -15.97 -9.28 -3.44
N TRP A 199 -16.44 -8.05 -3.63
CA TRP A 199 -16.33 -7.35 -4.91
C TRP A 199 -14.87 -7.15 -5.34
N PHE A 200 -13.95 -7.01 -4.39
CA PHE A 200 -12.51 -6.86 -4.67
C PHE A 200 -11.88 -8.18 -5.11
N ILE A 201 -12.34 -9.31 -4.52
CA ILE A 201 -11.90 -10.66 -4.91
C ILE A 201 -12.47 -11.02 -6.29
N ILE A 202 -13.73 -10.69 -6.56
CA ILE A 202 -14.34 -10.86 -7.88
C ILE A 202 -13.55 -10.07 -8.93
N LEU A 203 -13.19 -8.82 -8.64
CA LEU A 203 -12.35 -8.01 -9.53
C LEU A 203 -11.00 -8.67 -9.83
N PHE A 204 -10.33 -9.23 -8.81
CA PHE A 204 -9.07 -9.95 -9.01
C PHE A 204 -9.22 -11.17 -9.92
N ILE A 205 -10.26 -11.98 -9.72
CA ILE A 205 -10.55 -13.14 -10.57
C ILE A 205 -10.80 -12.70 -12.02
N LEU A 206 -11.58 -11.63 -12.22
CA LEU A 206 -11.85 -11.08 -13.55
C LEU A 206 -10.58 -10.60 -14.27
N LEU A 207 -9.60 -10.05 -13.53
CA LEU A 207 -8.31 -9.65 -14.11
C LEU A 207 -7.45 -10.85 -14.53
N LEU A 208 -7.52 -11.96 -13.80
CA LEU A 208 -6.75 -13.17 -14.09
C LEU A 208 -7.35 -14.00 -15.24
N LEU A 209 -8.67 -14.06 -15.37
CA LEU A 209 -9.37 -14.90 -16.36
C LEU A 209 -8.83 -14.76 -17.81
N PRO A 210 -8.66 -13.54 -18.37
CA PRO A 210 -8.08 -13.34 -19.71
C PRO A 210 -6.70 -13.96 -19.87
N ILE A 211 -5.89 -13.87 -18.81
CA ILE A 211 -4.48 -14.28 -18.82
C ILE A 211 -4.39 -15.81 -18.74
N THR A 212 -5.15 -16.44 -17.85
CA THR A 212 -5.01 -17.88 -17.54
C THR A 212 -5.86 -18.78 -18.42
N VAL A 213 -7.05 -18.34 -18.83
CA VAL A 213 -7.99 -19.17 -19.60
C VAL A 213 -7.75 -19.02 -21.10
N PHE A 214 -7.49 -17.79 -21.55
CA PHE A 214 -7.37 -17.46 -22.96
C PHE A 214 -5.91 -17.27 -23.41
N ASN A 215 -4.94 -17.48 -22.53
CA ASN A 215 -3.50 -17.25 -22.78
C ASN A 215 -3.20 -15.87 -23.38
N LEU A 216 -3.96 -14.84 -23.01
CA LEU A 216 -3.78 -13.50 -23.53
C LEU A 216 -2.65 -12.79 -22.78
N ASN A 217 -1.61 -12.38 -23.51
CA ASN A 217 -0.48 -11.67 -22.92
C ASN A 217 -0.72 -10.16 -22.91
N PHE A 218 -1.44 -9.69 -21.88
CA PHE A 218 -1.65 -8.26 -21.63
C PHE A 218 -0.86 -7.81 -20.39
N PRO A 219 0.35 -7.22 -20.55
CA PRO A 219 1.20 -6.81 -19.42
C PRO A 219 0.51 -5.88 -18.44
N ILE A 220 -0.40 -5.03 -18.93
CA ILE A 220 -1.18 -4.10 -18.12
C ILE A 220 -2.14 -4.85 -17.18
N LEU A 221 -2.83 -5.91 -17.66
CA LEU A 221 -3.73 -6.72 -16.84
C LEU A 221 -2.94 -7.53 -15.80
N ILE A 222 -1.79 -8.08 -16.18
CA ILE A 222 -0.89 -8.80 -15.26
C ILE A 222 -0.42 -7.84 -14.16
N SER A 223 -0.01 -6.62 -14.52
CA SER A 223 0.41 -5.58 -13.59
C SER A 223 -0.72 -5.16 -12.64
N ALA A 224 -1.94 -4.99 -13.15
CA ALA A 224 -3.11 -4.71 -12.33
C ALA A 224 -3.40 -5.85 -11.33
N ALA A 225 -3.27 -7.11 -11.77
CA ALA A 225 -3.43 -8.27 -10.90
C ALA A 225 -2.36 -8.30 -9.79
N ILE A 226 -1.09 -7.98 -10.09
CA ILE A 226 -0.01 -7.87 -9.08
C ILE A 226 -0.34 -6.79 -8.03
N ILE A 227 -0.84 -5.64 -8.45
CA ILE A 227 -1.21 -4.56 -7.52
C ILE A 227 -2.37 -5.01 -6.61
N ILE A 228 -3.38 -5.66 -7.18
CA ILE A 228 -4.59 -6.12 -6.48
C ILE A 228 -4.34 -7.38 -5.65
N SER A 229 -3.29 -8.15 -5.90
CA SER A 229 -2.99 -9.33 -5.10
C SER A 229 -2.59 -8.96 -3.68
N ILE A 230 -1.94 -7.81 -3.45
CA ILE A 230 -1.38 -7.43 -2.13
C ILE A 230 -2.40 -7.55 -0.97
N PRO A 231 -3.60 -6.95 -1.03
CA PRO A 231 -4.57 -7.07 0.07
C PRO A 231 -5.08 -8.51 0.25
N ILE A 232 -5.17 -9.28 -0.83
CA ILE A 232 -5.60 -10.68 -0.82
C ILE A 232 -4.49 -11.54 -0.17
N THR A 233 -3.23 -11.28 -0.49
CA THR A 233 -2.08 -11.93 0.16
C THR A 233 -2.04 -11.60 1.65
N ILE A 234 -2.31 -10.35 2.05
CA ILE A 234 -2.44 -9.98 3.47
C ILE A 234 -3.54 -10.81 4.15
N GLN A 235 -4.72 -10.94 3.53
CA GLN A 235 -5.76 -11.83 4.05
C GLN A 235 -5.28 -13.29 4.15
N GLY A 236 -4.57 -13.79 3.14
CA GLY A 236 -3.91 -15.10 3.17
C GLY A 236 -3.02 -15.30 4.41
N LEU A 237 -2.15 -14.32 4.69
CA LEU A 237 -1.27 -14.33 5.85
C LEU A 237 -2.05 -14.33 7.17
N THR A 238 -3.20 -13.65 7.25
CA THR A 238 -4.02 -13.65 8.48
C THR A 238 -4.62 -15.03 8.80
N ILE A 239 -4.92 -15.84 7.79
CA ILE A 239 -5.37 -17.23 7.98
C ILE A 239 -4.25 -18.06 8.60
N LEU A 240 -3.02 -17.89 8.13
CA LEU A 240 -1.86 -18.61 8.64
C LEU A 240 -1.56 -18.23 10.09
N HIS A 241 -1.69 -16.94 10.45
CA HIS A 241 -1.60 -16.52 11.85
C HIS A 241 -2.73 -17.09 12.71
N PHE A 242 -3.95 -17.15 12.18
CA PHE A 242 -5.07 -17.72 12.90
C PHE A 242 -4.89 -19.23 13.13
N ALA A 243 -4.35 -19.96 12.14
CA ALA A 243 -4.01 -21.38 12.28
C ALA A 243 -2.88 -21.58 13.30
N ALA A 244 -1.82 -20.78 13.22
CA ALA A 244 -0.68 -20.84 14.14
C ALA A 244 -1.10 -20.69 15.61
N LYS A 245 -2.05 -19.80 15.90
CA LYS A 245 -2.59 -19.59 17.26
C LYS A 245 -3.28 -20.81 17.86
N LYS A 246 -3.70 -21.78 17.04
CA LYS A 246 -4.36 -23.01 17.50
C LYS A 246 -3.38 -24.15 17.79
N ILE A 247 -2.09 -23.98 17.51
CA ILE A 247 -1.07 -25.03 17.62
C ILE A 247 -0.11 -24.65 18.74
N ASN A 248 0.29 -25.62 19.57
CA ASN A 248 1.20 -25.39 20.71
C ASN A 248 2.55 -24.77 20.30
N TYR A 249 3.04 -25.06 19.09
CA TYR A 249 4.29 -24.52 18.52
C TYR A 249 4.05 -23.41 17.48
N GLY A 250 2.97 -22.63 17.64
CA GLY A 250 2.54 -21.62 16.67
C GLY A 250 3.62 -20.64 16.22
N ASN A 251 4.50 -20.19 17.13
CA ASN A 251 5.58 -19.26 16.78
C ASN A 251 6.62 -19.91 15.85
N PHE A 252 7.03 -21.15 16.14
CA PHE A 252 7.95 -21.90 15.28
C PHE A 252 7.34 -22.13 13.89
N PHE A 253 6.05 -22.49 13.84
CA PHE A 253 5.32 -22.63 12.58
C PHE A 253 5.34 -21.33 11.77
N LEU A 254 5.10 -20.17 12.39
CA LEU A 254 5.14 -18.88 11.70
C LEU A 254 6.55 -18.53 11.18
N TYR A 255 7.59 -18.73 12.00
CA TYR A 255 8.97 -18.47 11.55
C TYR A 255 9.38 -19.37 10.39
N SER A 256 9.05 -20.66 10.46
CA SER A 256 9.30 -21.60 9.36
C SER A 256 8.53 -21.21 8.10
N LEU A 257 7.28 -20.76 8.26
CA LEU A 257 6.47 -20.33 7.14
C LEU A 257 7.03 -19.06 6.48
N TYR A 258 7.49 -18.09 7.27
CA TYR A 258 8.14 -16.90 6.72
C TYR A 258 9.47 -17.19 6.03
N ALA A 259 10.26 -18.10 6.59
CA ALA A 259 11.47 -18.58 5.91
C ALA A 259 11.10 -19.21 4.55
N LEU A 260 10.06 -20.06 4.51
CA LEU A 260 9.56 -20.65 3.27
C LEU A 260 9.09 -19.57 2.29
N ILE A 261 8.36 -18.56 2.76
CA ILE A 261 7.93 -17.44 1.92
C ILE A 261 9.11 -16.70 1.30
N PHE A 262 10.14 -16.47 2.09
CA PHE A 262 11.33 -15.76 1.66
C PHE A 262 12.15 -16.56 0.63
N PHE A 263 12.34 -17.86 0.85
CA PHE A 263 13.17 -18.70 -0.02
C PHE A 263 12.44 -19.23 -1.26
N ILE A 264 11.11 -19.36 -1.22
CA ILE A 264 10.31 -20.00 -2.26
C ILE A 264 9.25 -19.00 -2.77
N PRO A 265 9.52 -18.21 -3.83
CA PRO A 265 8.61 -17.16 -4.29
C PRO A 265 7.19 -17.63 -4.63
N ILE A 266 7.03 -18.86 -5.12
CA ILE A 266 5.70 -19.41 -5.46
C ILE A 266 4.78 -19.58 -4.25
N SER A 267 5.33 -19.63 -3.04
CA SER A 267 4.56 -19.64 -1.81
C SER A 267 3.65 -18.42 -1.67
N LEU A 268 4.03 -17.23 -2.17
CA LEU A 268 3.19 -16.04 -2.15
C LEU A 268 1.91 -16.23 -2.96
N SER A 269 1.99 -16.95 -4.08
CA SER A 269 0.82 -17.32 -4.89
C SER A 269 -0.12 -18.25 -4.11
N ILE A 270 0.44 -19.22 -3.38
CA ILE A 270 -0.35 -20.13 -2.52
C ILE A 270 -1.03 -19.35 -1.38
N VAL A 271 -0.31 -18.43 -0.73
CA VAL A 271 -0.86 -17.56 0.31
C VAL A 271 -1.98 -16.68 -0.25
N THR A 272 -1.81 -16.16 -1.47
CA THR A 272 -2.85 -15.37 -2.13
C THR A 272 -4.08 -16.22 -2.44
N ALA A 273 -3.90 -17.46 -2.92
CA ALA A 273 -5.00 -18.39 -3.13
C ALA A 273 -5.76 -18.71 -1.82
N LEU A 274 -5.04 -18.88 -0.70
CA LEU A 274 -5.68 -19.04 0.62
C LEU A 274 -6.54 -17.81 0.98
N GLY A 275 -6.05 -16.60 0.69
CA GLY A 275 -6.81 -15.37 0.89
C GLY A 275 -8.13 -15.32 0.11
N ILE A 276 -8.14 -15.80 -1.13
CA ILE A 276 -9.36 -15.93 -1.95
C ILE A 276 -10.31 -16.95 -1.32
N LEU A 277 -9.80 -18.13 -0.97
CA LEU A 277 -10.60 -19.22 -0.43
C LEU A 277 -11.27 -18.84 0.89
N ASP A 278 -10.61 -18.10 1.77
CA ASP A 278 -11.20 -17.65 3.04
C ASP A 278 -12.42 -16.77 2.87
N ASN A 279 -12.55 -16.06 1.74
CA ASN A 279 -13.75 -15.29 1.46
C ASN A 279 -14.99 -16.17 1.14
N PHE A 280 -14.77 -17.35 0.56
CA PHE A 280 -15.85 -18.28 0.23
C PHE A 280 -16.13 -19.26 1.37
N TYR A 281 -15.08 -19.83 1.96
CA TYR A 281 -15.18 -20.90 2.97
C TYR A 281 -15.17 -20.40 4.41
N LYS A 282 -14.82 -19.12 4.66
CA LYS A 282 -14.80 -18.49 5.99
C LYS A 282 -14.03 -19.33 7.03
N PHE A 283 -12.78 -19.70 6.72
CA PHE A 283 -11.96 -20.56 7.60
C PHE A 283 -11.79 -19.99 9.02
N ARG A 284 -11.82 -18.67 9.15
CA ARG A 284 -11.70 -17.97 10.45
C ARG A 284 -13.03 -17.76 11.19
N LYS A 285 -14.18 -18.16 10.60
CA LYS A 285 -15.54 -17.94 11.14
C LYS A 285 -15.85 -16.49 11.54
N LEU A 286 -15.27 -15.53 10.84
CA LEU A 286 -15.51 -14.11 11.08
C LEU A 286 -16.79 -13.68 10.34
N HIS A 287 -17.69 -12.98 11.03
CA HIS A 287 -18.89 -12.38 10.43
C HIS A 287 -18.60 -10.94 9.99
N LYS A 288 -19.11 -10.55 8.81
CA LYS A 288 -19.03 -9.18 8.27
C LYS A 288 -19.98 -8.25 9.01
#